data_AF-A0A2N5ZL44-F1
#
_entry.id   AF-A0A2N5ZL44-F1
#
_cell.length_a   1.000
_cell.length_b   1.000
_cell.length_c   1.000
_cell.angle_alpha   90.00
_cell.angle_beta   90.00
_cell.angle_gamma   90.00
#
_symmetry.space_group_name_H-M   'P 1'
#
loop_
_entity.id
_entity.type
_entity.pdbx_description
1 polymer ?
#
loop_
_entity_poly.entity_id
_entity_poly.type
_entity_poly.pdbx_seq_one_letter_code
_entity_poly.pdbx_strand_id
1 'polypeptide(L)'
;MPINAFILYNGAYHFRDEFGLSIQNRSFYYGDGLFETMHDNGTENQFVEDHLARLKYGMQALKIQIPTSIETGFIEKEIIKLLHKNKLYQGVRIRLSVFRNEGGKYTPLDNNASYLVETEYIEN
;
A
#
# COMPACT_ATOMS: atom_id res chain seq x y z
N MET A 1 -24.45 -4.99 -0.33
CA MET A 1 -23.26 -5.19 -1.19
C MET A 1 -22.12 -4.41 -0.57
N PRO A 2 -20.92 -4.98 -0.44
CA PRO A 2 -19.79 -4.20 0.03
C PRO A 2 -19.37 -3.19 -1.03
N ILE A 3 -19.21 -1.93 -0.65
CA ILE A 3 -18.78 -0.86 -1.57
C ILE A 3 -17.26 -0.84 -1.53
N ASN A 4 -16.60 -1.78 -2.21
CA ASN A 4 -15.15 -1.82 -2.30
C ASN A 4 -14.65 -0.91 -3.44
N ALA A 5 -15.06 0.36 -3.42
CA ALA A 5 -14.95 1.28 -4.55
C ALA A 5 -13.70 2.15 -4.52
N PHE A 6 -13.01 2.24 -3.39
CA PHE A 6 -11.86 3.12 -3.22
C PHE A 6 -10.56 2.37 -2.94
N ILE A 7 -9.47 3.01 -3.32
CA ILE A 7 -8.09 2.67 -2.95
C ILE A 7 -7.41 3.92 -2.40
N LEU A 8 -6.30 3.75 -1.69
CA LEU A 8 -5.48 4.85 -1.18
C LEU A 8 -4.12 4.85 -1.90
N TYR A 9 -3.83 5.90 -2.65
CA TYR A 9 -2.55 6.10 -3.34
C TYR A 9 -1.88 7.36 -2.79
N ASN A 10 -0.69 7.22 -2.20
CA ASN A 10 0.09 8.35 -1.65
C ASN A 10 -0.73 9.31 -0.76
N GLY A 11 -1.64 8.79 0.06
CA GLY A 11 -2.47 9.57 0.99
C GLY A 11 -3.77 10.12 0.38
N ALA A 12 -4.00 9.90 -0.92
CA ALA A 12 -5.21 10.32 -1.62
C ALA A 12 -6.11 9.13 -1.96
N TYR A 13 -7.43 9.33 -1.87
CA TYR A 13 -8.42 8.31 -2.21
C TYR A 13 -8.81 8.40 -3.68
N HIS A 14 -8.81 7.27 -4.37
CA HIS A 14 -9.21 7.17 -5.78
C HIS A 14 -10.30 6.11 -5.96
N PHE A 15 -11.16 6.28 -6.96
CA PHE A 15 -12.05 5.20 -7.39
C PHE A 15 -11.20 4.08 -8.00
N ARG A 16 -11.41 2.86 -7.53
CA ARG A 16 -10.64 1.68 -7.95
C ARG A 16 -10.66 1.48 -9.46
N ASP A 17 -11.85 1.52 -10.04
CA ASP A 17 -12.06 1.15 -11.44
C ASP A 17 -11.60 2.24 -12.42
N GLU A 18 -11.34 3.45 -11.92
CA GLU A 18 -10.85 4.60 -12.70
C GLU A 18 -9.35 4.85 -12.49
N PHE A 19 -8.74 4.19 -11.50
CA PHE A 19 -7.35 4.40 -11.16
C PHE A 19 -6.42 3.55 -12.01
N GLY A 20 -5.35 4.16 -12.50
CA GLY A 20 -4.29 3.48 -13.23
C GLY A 20 -2.91 3.92 -12.75
N LEU A 21 -1.97 2.99 -12.75
CA LEU A 21 -0.56 3.30 -12.57
C LEU A 21 0.09 3.61 -13.92
N SER A 22 1.12 4.46 -13.91
CA SER A 22 1.96 4.73 -15.08
C SER A 22 2.53 3.43 -15.64
N ILE A 23 2.51 3.26 -16.96
CA ILE A 23 3.19 2.13 -17.63
C ILE A 23 4.71 2.15 -17.39
N GLN A 24 5.28 3.30 -17.00
CA GLN A 24 6.69 3.47 -16.66
C GLN A 24 6.99 3.11 -15.18
N ASN A 25 6.02 2.55 -14.46
CA ASN A 25 6.22 2.10 -13.09
C ASN A 25 7.36 1.08 -13.02
N ARG A 26 8.37 1.37 -12.20
CA ARG A 26 9.57 0.53 -12.10
C ARG A 26 9.30 -0.85 -11.52
N SER A 27 8.27 -1.03 -10.70
CA SER A 27 7.84 -2.34 -10.23
C SER A 27 7.36 -3.22 -11.39
N PHE A 28 6.68 -2.65 -12.38
CA PHE A 28 6.27 -3.37 -13.58
C PHE A 28 7.45 -3.72 -14.51
N TYR A 29 8.40 -2.79 -14.71
CA TYR A 29 9.55 -3.02 -15.60
C TYR A 29 10.64 -3.92 -15.01
N TYR A 30 10.91 -3.80 -13.70
CA TYR A 30 12.12 -4.34 -13.09
C TYR A 30 11.86 -5.15 -11.81
N GLY A 31 10.60 -5.29 -11.38
CA GLY A 31 10.29 -5.83 -10.06
C GLY A 31 10.77 -4.90 -8.92
N ASP A 32 10.97 -3.61 -9.19
CA ASP A 32 11.49 -2.61 -8.24
C ASP A 32 10.41 -2.12 -7.27
N GLY A 33 9.92 -3.05 -6.45
CA GLY A 33 8.91 -2.83 -5.43
C GLY A 33 8.72 -4.06 -4.55
N LEU A 34 7.93 -3.90 -3.50
CA LEU A 34 7.59 -4.93 -2.53
C LEU A 34 6.18 -4.68 -1.98
N PHE A 35 5.66 -5.62 -1.21
CA PHE A 35 4.35 -5.47 -0.61
C PHE A 35 4.26 -6.13 0.75
N GLU A 36 3.24 -5.72 1.50
CA GLU A 36 2.72 -6.41 2.66
C GLU A 36 1.26 -6.80 2.45
N THR A 37 0.85 -7.86 3.13
CA THR A 37 -0.55 -8.26 3.20
C THR A 37 -0.93 -8.46 4.66
N MET A 38 -1.92 -7.69 5.11
CA MET A 38 -2.40 -7.61 6.49
C MET A 38 -3.86 -8.08 6.56
N HIS A 39 -4.30 -8.44 7.76
CA HIS A 39 -5.68 -8.81 8.03
C HIS A 39 -6.28 -7.87 9.06
N ASP A 40 -7.45 -7.32 8.73
CA ASP A 40 -8.24 -6.48 9.63
C ASP A 40 -9.57 -7.16 9.94
N ASN A 41 -9.96 -7.10 11.21
CA ASN A 41 -11.28 -7.49 11.65
C ASN A 41 -11.90 -6.37 12.47
N GLY A 42 -13.02 -5.80 12.01
CA GLY A 42 -13.54 -4.56 12.59
C GLY A 42 -12.65 -3.36 12.27
N THR A 43 -12.16 -2.71 13.32
CA THR A 43 -11.26 -1.54 13.24
C THR A 43 -9.86 -1.83 13.77
N GLU A 44 -9.55 -3.10 14.00
CA GLU A 44 -8.26 -3.55 14.53
C GLU A 44 -7.43 -4.15 13.41
N ASN A 45 -6.27 -3.53 13.16
CA ASN A 45 -5.28 -4.05 12.23
C ASN A 45 -4.36 -5.03 12.94
N GLN A 46 -4.49 -6.31 12.61
CA GLN A 46 -3.81 -7.37 13.35
C GLN A 46 -2.32 -7.35 13.03
N PHE A 47 -1.50 -7.21 14.07
CA PHE A 47 -0.03 -7.23 13.97
C PHE A 47 0.55 -6.13 13.06
N VAL A 48 -0.12 -4.98 12.94
CA VAL A 48 0.29 -3.88 12.04
C VAL A 48 1.75 -3.46 12.26
N GLU A 49 2.22 -3.43 13.50
CA GLU A 49 3.59 -3.07 13.84
C GLU A 49 4.61 -4.05 13.23
N ASP A 50 4.34 -5.36 13.31
CA ASP A 50 5.19 -6.41 12.75
C ASP A 50 5.21 -6.38 11.22
N HIS A 51 4.05 -6.15 10.61
CA HIS A 51 3.92 -5.98 9.16
C HIS A 51 4.68 -4.74 8.67
N LEU A 52 4.52 -3.59 9.33
CA LEU A 52 5.24 -2.37 8.98
C LEU A 52 6.75 -2.50 9.22
N ALA A 53 7.17 -3.19 10.28
CA ALA A 53 8.58 -3.48 10.52
C ALA A 53 9.19 -4.32 9.39
N ARG A 54 8.51 -5.38 8.96
CA ARG A 54 8.95 -6.22 7.84
C ARG A 54 8.98 -5.47 6.51
N LEU A 55 7.99 -4.63 6.24
CA LEU A 55 7.98 -3.75 5.07
C LEU A 55 9.19 -2.82 5.07
N LYS A 56 9.42 -2.09 6.17
CA LYS A 56 10.55 -1.15 6.31
C LYS A 56 11.89 -1.86 6.14
N TYR A 57 12.04 -3.06 6.70
CA TYR A 57 13.23 -3.88 6.51
C TYR A 57 13.46 -4.23 5.03
N GLY A 58 12.42 -4.67 4.31
CA GLY A 58 12.50 -4.95 2.87
C GLY A 58 12.84 -3.70 2.05
N MET A 59 12.26 -2.55 2.40
CA MET A 59 12.56 -1.27 1.75
C MET A 59 14.03 -0.89 1.92
N GLN A 60 14.57 -1.02 3.14
CA GLN A 60 15.98 -0.77 3.42
C GLN A 60 16.89 -1.69 2.62
N ALA A 61 16.58 -2.99 2.56
CA ALA A 61 17.35 -3.97 1.77
C ALA A 61 17.38 -3.62 0.27
N LEU A 62 16.26 -3.12 -0.26
CA LEU A 62 16.13 -2.68 -1.67
C LEU A 62 16.61 -1.25 -1.92
N LYS A 63 17.05 -0.53 -0.88
CA LYS A 63 17.42 0.90 -0.91
C LYS A 63 16.28 1.79 -1.43
N ILE A 64 15.05 1.44 -1.10
CA ILE A 64 13.85 2.24 -1.38
C ILE A 64 13.64 3.19 -0.20
N GLN A 65 13.50 4.48 -0.47
CA GLN A 65 13.26 5.49 0.56
C GLN A 65 11.87 5.29 1.17
N ILE A 66 11.78 5.30 2.50
CA ILE A 66 10.53 5.09 3.24
C ILE A 66 9.68 6.36 3.19
N PRO A 67 8.45 6.33 2.62
CA PRO A 67 7.52 7.44 2.69
C PRO A 67 7.18 7.82 4.13
N THR A 68 7.02 9.11 4.40
CA THR A 68 6.77 9.63 5.76
C THR A 68 5.54 9.01 6.44
N SER A 69 4.48 8.71 5.69
CA SER A 69 3.27 8.06 6.24
C SER A 69 3.57 6.65 6.78
N ILE A 70 4.48 5.92 6.14
CA ILE A 70 4.93 4.59 6.57
C ILE A 70 5.94 4.73 7.71
N GLU A 71 6.89 5.66 7.60
CA GLU A 71 7.92 5.89 8.61
C GLU A 71 7.31 6.22 9.97
N THR A 72 6.36 7.14 10.00
CA THR A 72 5.67 7.60 11.23
C THR A 72 4.57 6.66 11.73
N GLY A 73 4.22 5.62 10.96
CA GLY A 73 3.07 4.76 11.24
C GLY A 73 1.70 5.40 10.94
N PHE A 74 1.67 6.64 10.42
CA PHE A 74 0.42 7.31 10.07
C PHE A 74 -0.44 6.52 9.06
N ILE A 75 0.18 5.68 8.24
CA ILE A 75 -0.47 4.82 7.26
C ILE A 75 -1.58 3.94 7.87
N GLU A 76 -1.44 3.48 9.11
CA GLU A 76 -2.46 2.68 9.80
C GLU A 76 -3.78 3.46 9.91
N LYS A 77 -3.70 4.75 10.28
CA LYS A 77 -4.88 5.62 10.37
C LYS A 77 -5.52 5.84 9.00
N GLU A 78 -4.73 5.83 7.93
CA GLU A 78 -5.25 5.96 6.57
C GLU A 78 -5.92 4.67 6.09
N ILE A 79 -5.37 3.50 6.46
CA ILE A 79 -5.98 2.19 6.23
C ILE A 79 -7.36 2.11 6.90
N ILE A 80 -7.47 2.47 8.18
CA ILE A 80 -8.76 2.46 8.91
C ILE A 80 -9.79 3.37 8.22
N LYS A 81 -9.37 4.57 7.78
CA LYS A 81 -10.25 5.48 7.02
C LYS A 81 -10.68 4.89 5.68
N LEU A 82 -9.79 4.18 4.98
CA LEU A 82 -10.10 3.48 3.73
C LEU A 82 -11.15 2.39 3.96
N LEU A 83 -11.02 1.59 5.02
CA LEU A 83 -12.01 0.56 5.40
C LEU A 83 -13.39 1.16 5.63
N HIS A 84 -13.47 2.27 6.38
CA HIS A 84 -14.71 2.99 6.59
C HIS A 84 -15.32 3.51 5.29
N LYS A 85 -14.48 4.09 4.40
CA LYS A 85 -14.91 4.59 3.10
C LYS A 85 -15.45 3.48 2.21
N ASN A 86 -14.88 2.28 2.31
CA ASN A 86 -15.30 1.09 1.58
C ASN A 86 -16.40 0.27 2.29
N LYS A 87 -16.87 0.71 3.46
CA LYS A 87 -17.87 0.00 4.27
C LYS A 87 -17.49 -1.46 4.56
N LEU A 88 -16.19 -1.71 4.78
CA LEU A 88 -15.65 -3.02 5.11
C LEU A 88 -15.43 -3.09 6.62
N TYR A 89 -16.12 -3.99 7.30
CA TYR A 89 -16.13 -4.03 8.78
C TYR A 89 -15.81 -5.39 9.38
N GLN A 90 -15.65 -6.44 8.57
CA GLN A 90 -15.42 -7.81 9.06
C GLN A 90 -14.57 -8.55 8.05
N GLY A 91 -13.54 -9.24 8.50
CA GLY A 91 -12.68 -10.10 7.66
C GLY A 91 -12.18 -9.44 6.38
N VAL A 92 -11.21 -8.54 6.51
CA VAL A 92 -10.68 -7.76 5.39
C VAL A 92 -9.20 -8.05 5.19
N ARG A 93 -8.82 -8.35 3.96
CA ARG A 93 -7.43 -8.35 3.52
C ARG A 93 -7.04 -6.95 3.10
N ILE A 94 -5.92 -6.46 3.61
CA ILE A 94 -5.29 -5.23 3.14
C ILE A 94 -4.00 -5.58 2.43
N ARG A 95 -3.81 -5.03 1.23
CA ARG A 95 -2.55 -5.10 0.50
C ARG A 95 -1.93 -3.71 0.47
N LEU A 96 -0.75 -3.57 1.08
CA LEU A 96 0.07 -2.37 0.99
C LEU A 96 1.23 -2.65 0.04
N SER A 97 1.17 -2.09 -1.16
CA SER A 97 2.23 -2.19 -2.16
C SER A 97 3.08 -0.92 -2.13
N VAL A 98 4.41 -1.05 -2.18
CA VAL A 98 5.36 0.06 -2.26
C VAL A 98 6.27 -0.15 -3.45
N PHE A 99 6.51 0.88 -4.24
CA PHE A 99 7.34 0.80 -5.43
C PHE A 99 8.14 2.07 -5.63
N ARG A 100 9.37 1.92 -6.15
CA ARG A 100 10.21 3.08 -6.49
C ARG A 100 9.56 3.87 -7.63
N ASN A 101 9.59 5.19 -7.53
CA ASN A 101 9.01 6.08 -8.53
C ASN A 101 9.67 5.92 -9.91
N GLU A 102 8.94 6.28 -10.96
CA GLU A 102 9.42 6.19 -12.33
C GLU A 102 10.69 7.01 -12.60
N GLY A 103 11.41 6.65 -13.66
CA GLY A 103 12.63 7.34 -14.09
C GLY A 103 13.85 6.44 -14.10
N GLY A 104 14.82 6.83 -14.91
CA GLY A 104 16.05 6.07 -15.12
C GLY A 104 15.83 4.82 -15.96
N LYS A 105 16.83 3.93 -15.96
CA LYS A 105 16.79 2.62 -16.65
C LYS A 105 17.02 1.53 -15.61
N TYR A 106 18.03 0.68 -15.80
CA TYR A 106 18.49 -0.26 -14.78
C TYR A 106 18.76 0.44 -13.45
N THR A 107 19.51 1.57 -13.49
CA THR A 107 19.68 2.43 -12.32
C THR A 107 18.55 3.47 -12.25
N PRO A 108 17.87 3.62 -11.10
CA PRO A 108 16.88 4.67 -10.90
C PRO A 108 17.54 6.06 -10.81
N LEU A 109 16.77 7.12 -11.06
CA LEU A 109 17.25 8.50 -10.89
C LEU A 109 17.27 8.94 -9.42
N ASP A 110 16.31 8.47 -8.63
CA ASP A 110 16.24 8.67 -7.19
C ASP A 110 15.71 7.41 -6.49
N ASN A 111 15.68 7.42 -5.16
CA ASN A 111 15.16 6.30 -4.37
C ASN A 111 13.76 6.56 -3.82
N ASN A 112 13.09 7.64 -4.25
CA ASN A 112 11.77 7.99 -3.76
C ASN A 112 10.75 6.91 -4.15
N ALA A 113 9.73 6.74 -3.30
CA ALA A 113 8.75 5.68 -3.47
C ALA A 113 7.33 6.22 -3.38
N SER A 114 6.44 5.54 -4.09
CA SER A 114 5.00 5.67 -3.94
C SER A 114 4.45 4.39 -3.32
N TYR A 115 3.25 4.49 -2.73
CA TYR A 115 2.55 3.34 -2.17
C TYR A 115 1.09 3.33 -2.59
N LEU A 116 0.53 2.13 -2.64
CA LEU A 116 -0.87 1.86 -2.91
C LEU A 116 -1.42 0.91 -1.85
N VAL A 117 -2.57 1.26 -1.27
CA VAL A 117 -3.32 0.39 -0.38
C VAL A 117 -4.62 -0.03 -1.05
N GLU A 118 -4.81 -1.35 -1.09
CA GLU A 118 -6.01 -2.01 -1.57
C GLU A 118 -6.65 -2.81 -0.44
N THR A 119 -7.97 -2.96 -0.50
CA THR A 119 -8.75 -3.69 0.50
C THR A 119 -9.67 -4.69 -0.18
N GLU A 120 -9.83 -5.88 0.37
CA GLU A 120 -10.66 -6.95 -0.18
C GLU A 120 -11.33 -7.73 0.96
N TYR A 121 -12.60 -8.12 0.78
CA TYR A 121 -13.22 -9.05 1.72
C TYR A 121 -12.53 -10.41 1.65
N ILE A 122 -12.34 -11.05 2.79
CA ILE A 122 -11.96 -12.45 2.84
C ILE A 122 -13.25 -13.25 2.82
N GLU A 123 -13.49 -13.99 1.74
CA GLU A 123 -14.55 -15.01 1.73
C GLU A 123 -14.13 -16.16 2.66
N ASN A 124 -15.07 -16.61 3.50
CA ASN A 124 -14.89 -17.77 4.37
C ASN A 124 -14.79 -19.06 3.57
#